data_AF-A0A973PP27-F1
#
_entry.id   AF-A0A973PP27-F1
#
_cell.length_a   1.000
_cell.length_b   1.000
_cell.length_c   1.000
_cell.angle_alpha   90.00
_cell.angle_beta   90.00
_cell.angle_gamma   90.00
#
_symmetry.space_group_name_H-M   'P 1'
#
loop_
_entity.id
_entity.type
_entity.pdbx_description
1 polymer ?
#
loop_
_entity_poly.entity_id
_entity_poly.type
_entity_poly.pdbx_seq_one_letter_code
_entity_poly.pdbx_strand_id
1 'polypeptide(L)'
;MRRLLFWFSLIALVFAVAQSAEIQGRARMDTRQYVAHAYMLQGIGREEASRLALEYFCDSARHASADLATYRDHDGGGSAYRDCRTRGERLITQAAGRTDITGYRALFSDPRVSEIFATRPGYPAFTIPFTRAFGLVRGLWAAAVVVTVLGSGFVVLILRRLGVSPPLALLGQVLYYTLPTGTESMQPMCEGLLLCLLLAGFLGCVLVLEGRVRSGTALSVAAFAAAACVKYAQTLLAVGGVAGVLALYLCVRWSRKRDFPRPERTLLAVTGLFTVALQLVIAALALPGTRASVQELLAVHYSRPVPPHLLHQFLRLSLAFWREWLRGALVQPLNLLLLAAGAWGALRYHRPFGLLVVGVAVAGFVNQAGHPETAMGPRLLVMASLLPVCGIPLLIESHAARRAPRGQDGAVLPPRTEHRLAAPEGQLY
;
A
#
# COMPACT_ATOMS: atom_id res chain seq x y z
N MET A 1 9.15 -26.27 6.15
CA MET A 1 8.15 -25.34 6.74
C MET A 1 8.62 -24.73 8.07
N ARG A 2 8.98 -25.53 9.09
CA ARG A 2 9.35 -25.02 10.43
C ARG A 2 10.49 -23.98 10.44
N ARG A 3 11.58 -24.22 9.68
CA ARG A 3 12.69 -23.25 9.57
C ARG A 3 12.27 -21.91 8.97
N LEU A 4 11.40 -21.92 7.96
CA LEU A 4 10.90 -20.69 7.33
C LEU A 4 10.07 -19.87 8.32
N LEU A 5 9.17 -20.51 9.06
CA LEU A 5 8.37 -19.86 10.09
C LEU A 5 9.25 -19.30 11.21
N PHE A 6 10.23 -20.07 11.68
CA PHE A 6 11.17 -19.60 12.70
C PHE A 6 11.90 -18.33 12.26
N TRP A 7 12.52 -18.32 11.07
CA TRP A 7 13.24 -17.16 10.57
C TRP A 7 12.30 -15.99 10.26
N PHE A 8 11.12 -16.24 9.71
CA PHE A 8 10.10 -15.21 9.49
C PHE A 8 9.74 -14.50 10.80
N SER A 9 9.47 -15.27 11.86
CA SER A 9 9.14 -14.75 13.18
C SER A 9 10.30 -14.00 13.82
N LEU A 10 11.53 -14.52 13.68
CA LEU A 10 12.72 -13.84 14.21
C LEU A 10 12.95 -12.48 13.55
N ILE A 11 12.87 -12.41 12.21
CA ILE A 11 13.03 -11.14 11.47
C ILE A 11 11.92 -10.16 11.86
N ALA A 12 10.67 -10.62 11.96
CA ALA A 12 9.53 -9.81 12.40
C ALA A 12 9.70 -9.31 13.85
N LEU A 13 10.22 -10.14 14.75
CA LEU A 13 10.49 -9.76 16.13
C LEU A 13 11.59 -8.70 16.22
N VAL A 14 12.72 -8.90 15.53
CA VAL A 14 13.81 -7.93 15.47
C VAL A 14 13.31 -6.59 14.94
N PHE A 15 12.50 -6.62 13.87
CA PHE A 15 11.86 -5.42 13.34
C PHE A 15 10.97 -4.73 14.39
N ALA A 16 10.04 -5.47 15.03
CA ALA A 16 9.14 -4.91 16.03
C ALA A 16 9.90 -4.30 17.23
N VAL A 17 10.97 -4.94 17.70
CA VAL A 17 11.83 -4.42 18.76
C VAL A 17 12.54 -3.14 18.32
N ALA A 18 13.12 -3.11 17.12
CA ALA A 18 13.75 -1.90 16.58
C ALA A 18 12.75 -0.73 16.46
N GLN A 19 11.49 -1.03 16.12
CA GLN A 19 10.42 -0.05 16.00
C GLN A 19 9.82 0.40 17.34
N SER A 20 10.21 -0.20 18.48
CA SER A 20 9.70 0.17 19.80
C SER A 20 10.25 1.50 20.31
N ALA A 21 11.43 1.92 19.83
CA ALA A 21 12.07 3.19 20.22
C ALA A 21 11.29 4.43 19.74
N GLU A 22 10.41 4.28 18.75
CA GLU A 22 9.72 5.40 18.10
C GLU A 22 8.22 5.50 18.46
N ILE A 23 7.76 4.82 19.50
CA ILE A 23 6.32 4.71 19.84
C ILE A 23 5.60 6.08 19.96
N GLN A 24 6.28 7.13 20.44
CA GLN A 24 5.65 8.41 20.80
C GLN A 24 5.78 9.55 19.76
N GLY A 25 6.59 9.39 18.70
CA GLY A 25 6.97 10.48 17.79
C GLY A 25 6.37 10.43 16.38
N ARG A 26 5.20 9.79 16.19
CA ARG A 26 4.75 9.34 14.84
C ARG A 26 3.52 10.04 14.27
N ALA A 27 2.88 10.95 14.99
CA ALA A 27 1.65 11.56 14.48
C ALA A 27 1.95 12.49 13.29
N ARG A 28 1.33 12.21 12.15
CA ARG A 28 1.33 13.09 10.98
C ARG A 28 0.08 13.95 10.97
N MET A 29 0.03 14.94 10.08
CA MET A 29 -1.13 15.82 9.90
C MET A 29 -2.44 15.06 9.65
N ASP A 30 -2.37 13.92 8.95
CA ASP A 30 -3.53 13.06 8.67
C ASP A 30 -3.91 12.16 9.84
N THR A 31 -2.95 11.84 10.74
CA THR A 31 -3.18 10.92 11.85
C THR A 31 -4.29 11.41 12.77
N ARG A 32 -4.33 12.72 13.08
CA ARG A 32 -5.41 13.30 13.88
C ARG A 32 -6.80 13.11 13.26
N GLN A 33 -6.92 13.11 11.92
CA GLN A 33 -8.19 12.87 11.23
C GLN A 33 -8.67 11.43 11.46
N TYR A 34 -7.76 10.45 11.30
CA TYR A 34 -8.07 9.05 11.52
C TYR A 34 -8.37 8.73 12.99
N VAL A 35 -7.64 9.34 13.92
CA VAL A 35 -7.86 9.16 15.37
C VAL A 35 -9.21 9.75 15.78
N ALA A 36 -9.55 10.96 15.32
CA ALA A 36 -10.84 11.56 15.60
C ALA A 36 -11.99 10.70 15.07
N HIS A 37 -11.88 10.21 13.83
CA HIS A 37 -12.86 9.30 13.24
C HIS A 37 -12.95 7.98 14.04
N ALA A 38 -11.83 7.40 14.46
CA ALA A 38 -11.82 6.19 15.27
C ALA A 38 -12.51 6.40 16.64
N TYR A 39 -12.38 7.57 17.25
CA TYR A 39 -13.12 7.90 18.48
C TYR A 39 -14.62 8.08 18.23
N MET A 40 -15.01 8.73 17.12
CA MET A 40 -16.41 8.88 16.74
C MET A 40 -17.10 7.53 16.47
N LEU A 41 -16.41 6.60 15.81
CA LEU A 41 -16.89 5.21 15.63
C LEU A 41 -17.05 4.45 16.95
N GLN A 42 -16.40 4.88 18.01
CA GLN A 42 -16.56 4.31 19.35
C GLN A 42 -17.70 4.97 20.15
N GLY A 43 -18.42 5.92 19.55
CA GLY A 43 -19.54 6.62 20.17
C GLY A 43 -19.16 7.92 20.89
N ILE A 44 -17.89 8.35 20.83
CA ILE A 44 -17.48 9.63 21.42
C ILE A 44 -18.01 10.77 20.55
N GLY A 45 -18.59 11.79 21.21
CA GLY A 45 -19.12 12.97 20.53
C GLY A 45 -18.07 13.67 19.67
N ARG A 46 -18.50 14.25 18.55
CA ARG A 46 -17.62 14.84 17.51
C ARG A 46 -16.62 15.86 18.06
N GLU A 47 -17.06 16.73 18.95
CA GLU A 47 -16.20 17.76 19.54
C GLU A 47 -15.13 17.16 20.45
N GLU A 48 -15.53 16.26 21.33
CA GLU A 48 -14.63 15.57 22.24
C GLU A 48 -13.63 14.68 21.51
N ALA A 49 -14.09 13.93 20.51
CA ALA A 49 -13.22 13.13 19.64
C ALA A 49 -12.17 14.00 18.92
N SER A 50 -12.55 15.21 18.50
CA SER A 50 -11.63 16.15 17.84
C SER A 50 -10.59 16.70 18.82
N ARG A 51 -10.96 16.97 20.08
CA ARG A 51 -10.03 17.42 21.12
C ARG A 51 -9.03 16.33 21.52
N LEU A 52 -9.50 15.11 21.78
CA LEU A 52 -8.63 13.97 22.11
C LEU A 52 -7.61 13.66 20.99
N ALA A 53 -8.05 13.73 19.74
CA ALA A 53 -7.15 13.55 18.59
C ALA A 53 -6.12 14.69 18.46
N LEU A 54 -6.53 15.92 18.79
CA LEU A 54 -5.64 17.09 18.78
C LEU A 54 -4.57 16.98 19.88
N GLU A 55 -4.94 16.53 21.08
CA GLU A 55 -4.00 16.33 22.19
C GLU A 55 -2.88 15.37 21.80
N TYR A 56 -3.23 14.21 21.23
CA TYR A 56 -2.25 13.24 20.73
C TYR A 56 -1.33 13.83 19.65
N PHE A 57 -1.90 14.60 18.71
CA PHE A 57 -1.11 15.24 17.65
C PHE A 57 -0.14 16.29 18.21
N CYS A 58 -0.60 17.15 19.12
CA CYS A 58 0.24 18.18 19.73
C CYS A 58 1.33 17.58 20.63
N ASP A 59 1.03 16.47 21.34
CA ASP A 59 2.04 15.76 22.13
C ASP A 59 3.13 15.14 21.24
N SER A 60 2.77 14.58 20.08
CA SER A 60 3.78 14.12 19.11
C SER A 60 4.64 15.28 18.57
N ALA A 61 4.08 16.47 18.39
CA ALA A 61 4.82 17.66 17.95
C ALA A 61 5.83 18.15 19.00
N ARG A 62 5.50 18.02 20.29
CA ARG A 62 6.43 18.27 21.40
C ARG A 62 7.67 17.39 21.32
N HIS A 63 7.50 16.11 21.04
CA HIS A 63 8.61 15.16 20.96
C HIS A 63 9.47 15.37 19.71
N ALA A 64 8.87 15.77 18.58
CA ALA A 64 9.60 16.07 17.34
C ALA A 64 10.40 17.39 17.41
N SER A 65 9.95 18.37 18.21
CA SER A 65 10.64 19.67 18.37
C SER A 65 11.74 19.65 19.45
N ALA A 66 11.74 18.65 20.32
CA ALA A 66 12.80 18.38 21.30
C ALA A 66 14.05 17.71 20.70
N ASP A 67 14.09 17.50 19.38
CA ASP A 67 15.20 16.90 18.66
C ASP A 67 16.43 17.84 18.60
N LEU A 68 17.63 17.27 18.48
CA LEU A 68 18.97 17.81 18.84
C LEU A 68 19.30 19.27 18.44
N ALA A 69 18.65 19.85 17.43
CA ALA A 69 18.88 21.22 17.00
C ALA A 69 18.40 22.29 18.00
N THR A 70 17.42 21.95 18.84
CA THR A 70 16.81 22.88 19.83
C THR A 70 17.20 22.53 21.28
N TYR A 71 18.19 21.66 21.48
CA TYR A 71 18.58 21.14 22.80
C TYR A 71 19.03 22.24 23.79
N ARG A 72 19.38 23.44 23.30
CA ARG A 72 19.77 24.59 24.14
C ARG A 72 18.60 25.31 24.81
N ASP A 73 17.39 25.22 24.27
CA ASP A 73 16.19 25.83 24.85
C ASP A 73 15.28 24.73 25.40
N HIS A 74 15.44 24.42 26.69
CA HIS A 74 14.64 23.42 27.41
C HIS A 74 13.11 23.66 27.34
N ASP A 75 12.64 24.82 26.87
CA ASP A 75 11.23 25.20 26.76
C ASP A 75 10.59 25.01 25.36
N GLY A 76 11.37 24.69 24.32
CA GLY A 76 10.89 24.67 22.92
C GLY A 76 9.73 23.70 22.67
N GLY A 77 9.81 22.48 23.22
CA GLY A 77 8.76 21.48 23.07
C GLY A 77 7.46 21.82 23.82
N GLY A 78 7.57 22.46 24.99
CA GLY A 78 6.43 22.92 25.78
C GLY A 78 5.69 24.08 25.10
N SER A 79 6.43 25.03 24.51
CA SER A 79 5.84 26.11 23.71
C SER A 79 5.15 25.58 22.47
N ALA A 80 5.79 24.67 21.72
CA ALA A 80 5.21 24.06 20.52
C ALA A 80 3.90 23.31 20.81
N TYR A 81 3.84 22.59 21.94
CA TYR A 81 2.60 21.95 22.40
C TYR A 81 1.49 22.97 22.66
N ARG A 82 1.79 24.02 23.44
CA ARG A 82 0.80 25.05 23.80
C ARG A 82 0.26 25.77 22.56
N ASP A 83 1.14 26.18 21.66
CA ASP A 83 0.75 26.87 20.43
C ASP A 83 -0.10 25.99 19.52
N CYS A 84 0.26 24.71 19.39
CA CYS A 84 -0.52 23.70 18.68
C CYS A 84 -1.92 23.56 19.26
N ARG A 85 -2.02 23.39 20.59
CA ARG A 85 -3.28 23.20 21.31
C ARG A 85 -4.17 24.42 21.18
N THR A 86 -3.65 25.62 21.47
CA THR A 86 -4.42 26.87 21.39
C THR A 86 -4.94 27.12 19.97
N ARG A 87 -4.14 26.85 18.93
CA ARG A 87 -4.60 27.01 17.54
C ARG A 87 -5.68 25.99 17.19
N GLY A 88 -5.50 24.73 17.58
CA GLY A 88 -6.47 23.68 17.31
C GLY A 88 -7.79 23.86 18.05
N GLU A 89 -7.76 24.25 19.33
CA GLU A 89 -8.95 24.55 20.13
C GLU A 89 -9.80 25.65 19.49
N ARG A 90 -9.18 26.76 19.03
CA ARG A 90 -9.90 27.82 18.31
C ARG A 90 -10.65 27.31 17.08
N LEU A 91 -10.02 26.43 16.30
CA LEU A 91 -10.65 25.85 15.11
C LEU A 91 -11.84 24.97 15.49
N ILE A 92 -11.70 24.15 16.54
CA ILE A 92 -12.79 23.29 17.03
C ILE A 92 -13.97 24.14 17.50
N THR A 93 -13.74 25.17 18.31
CA THR A 93 -14.79 26.06 18.81
C THR A 93 -15.51 26.78 17.67
N GLN A 94 -14.78 27.30 16.68
CA GLN A 94 -15.37 27.95 15.50
C GLN A 94 -16.19 26.99 14.64
N ALA A 95 -15.89 25.69 14.68
CA ALA A 95 -16.54 24.66 13.87
C ALA A 95 -17.62 23.87 14.62
N ALA A 96 -17.78 24.05 15.94
CA ALA A 96 -18.67 23.23 16.79
C ALA A 96 -20.12 23.20 16.30
N GLY A 97 -20.62 24.32 15.78
CA GLY A 97 -21.99 24.46 15.24
C GLY A 97 -22.18 23.99 13.79
N ARG A 98 -21.13 23.51 13.10
CA ARG A 98 -21.27 23.09 11.69
C ARG A 98 -22.08 21.80 11.59
N THR A 99 -23.03 21.74 10.67
CA THR A 99 -23.74 20.52 10.35
C THR A 99 -22.79 19.49 9.74
N ASP A 100 -22.97 18.22 10.12
CA ASP A 100 -22.22 17.10 9.55
C ASP A 100 -23.18 15.97 9.22
N ILE A 101 -23.39 15.77 7.93
CA ILE A 101 -24.28 14.73 7.39
C ILE A 101 -23.65 13.35 7.58
N THR A 102 -22.32 13.26 7.60
CA THR A 102 -21.61 11.98 7.76
C THR A 102 -21.48 11.55 9.21
N GLY A 103 -21.50 12.50 10.16
CA GLY A 103 -21.26 12.28 11.58
C GLY A 103 -19.79 12.03 11.96
N TYR A 104 -18.87 11.99 10.98
CA TYR A 104 -17.48 11.57 11.15
C TYR A 104 -16.45 12.64 10.74
N ARG A 105 -16.86 13.89 10.51
CA ARG A 105 -15.95 14.99 10.14
C ARG A 105 -15.29 15.60 11.38
N ALA A 106 -13.97 15.56 11.45
CA ALA A 106 -13.22 16.25 12.50
C ALA A 106 -13.28 17.77 12.35
N LEU A 107 -13.20 18.49 13.47
CA LEU A 107 -13.49 19.93 13.55
C LEU A 107 -12.27 20.87 13.38
N PHE A 108 -11.06 20.33 13.30
CA PHE A 108 -9.82 21.11 13.22
C PHE A 108 -9.29 21.33 11.78
N SER A 109 -10.09 21.07 10.75
CA SER A 109 -9.71 21.26 9.34
C SER A 109 -10.86 21.84 8.51
N ASP A 110 -10.56 22.29 7.30
CA ASP A 110 -11.58 22.70 6.33
C ASP A 110 -12.58 21.53 6.10
N PRO A 111 -13.90 21.79 6.05
CA PRO A 111 -14.91 20.74 5.89
C PRO A 111 -14.66 19.82 4.69
N ARG A 112 -14.11 20.35 3.59
CA ARG A 112 -13.79 19.58 2.38
C ARG A 112 -12.66 18.58 2.64
N VAL A 113 -11.68 18.96 3.46
CA VAL A 113 -10.59 18.07 3.87
C VAL A 113 -11.13 17.00 4.81
N SER A 114 -11.89 17.38 5.84
CA SER A 114 -12.46 16.41 6.78
C SER A 114 -13.40 15.40 6.10
N GLU A 115 -14.11 15.79 5.05
CA GLU A 115 -14.95 14.90 4.24
C GLU A 115 -14.16 13.79 3.51
N ILE A 116 -12.94 14.09 3.06
CA ILE A 116 -12.05 13.10 2.46
C ILE A 116 -11.71 11.98 3.45
N PHE A 117 -11.58 12.29 4.74
CA PHE A 117 -11.28 11.31 5.79
C PHE A 117 -12.53 10.63 6.36
N ALA A 118 -13.64 11.36 6.46
CA ALA A 118 -14.93 10.82 6.93
C ALA A 118 -15.46 9.72 6.00
N THR A 119 -15.17 9.80 4.70
CA THR A 119 -15.59 8.80 3.70
C THR A 119 -14.69 7.55 3.65
N ARG A 120 -13.72 7.41 4.56
CA ARG A 120 -12.71 6.33 4.59
C ARG A 120 -12.68 5.62 5.95
N PRO A 121 -13.74 4.86 6.30
CA PRO A 121 -13.86 4.26 7.63
C PRO A 121 -12.93 3.07 7.87
N GLY A 122 -12.34 2.48 6.82
CA GLY A 122 -11.61 1.21 6.92
C GLY A 122 -10.42 1.25 7.88
N TYR A 123 -9.57 2.29 7.80
CA TYR A 123 -8.42 2.42 8.69
C TYR A 123 -8.82 2.81 10.14
N PRO A 124 -9.71 3.78 10.37
CA PRO A 124 -10.28 4.03 11.70
C PRO A 124 -10.87 2.78 12.34
N ALA A 125 -11.74 2.05 11.63
CA ALA A 125 -12.37 0.84 12.14
C ALA A 125 -11.34 -0.25 12.50
N PHE A 126 -10.30 -0.41 11.67
CA PHE A 126 -9.21 -1.35 11.92
C PHE A 126 -8.42 -1.04 13.21
N THR A 127 -8.24 0.24 13.55
CA THR A 127 -7.42 0.62 14.73
C THR A 127 -8.16 0.52 16.05
N ILE A 128 -9.50 0.57 16.06
CA ILE A 128 -10.35 0.48 17.27
C ILE A 128 -9.98 -0.67 18.22
N PRO A 129 -9.88 -1.95 17.78
CA PRO A 129 -9.57 -3.04 18.71
C PRO A 129 -8.22 -2.85 19.40
N PHE A 130 -7.23 -2.28 18.70
CA PHE A 130 -5.90 -2.04 19.26
C PHE A 130 -5.89 -0.86 20.24
N THR A 131 -6.55 0.25 19.88
CA THR A 131 -6.58 1.44 20.72
C THR A 131 -7.41 1.23 21.98
N ARG A 132 -8.44 0.37 21.93
CA ARG A 132 -9.18 -0.07 23.13
C ARG A 132 -8.36 -0.98 24.02
N ALA A 133 -7.60 -1.93 23.46
CA ALA A 133 -6.84 -2.90 24.25
C ALA A 133 -5.56 -2.32 24.88
N PHE A 134 -4.86 -1.42 24.16
CA PHE A 134 -3.52 -0.95 24.55
C PHE A 134 -3.43 0.56 24.80
N GLY A 135 -4.54 1.29 24.69
CA GLY A 135 -4.56 2.76 24.64
C GLY A 135 -4.16 3.29 23.27
N LEU A 136 -4.33 4.60 23.05
CA LEU A 136 -4.16 5.21 21.72
C LEU A 136 -2.75 4.99 21.13
N VAL A 137 -1.71 5.40 21.85
CA VAL A 137 -0.32 5.42 21.33
C VAL A 137 0.18 4.00 21.06
N ARG A 138 0.13 3.11 22.06
CA ARG A 138 0.58 1.72 21.92
C ARG A 138 -0.33 0.92 21.00
N GLY A 139 -1.64 1.22 20.98
CA GLY A 139 -2.60 0.60 20.08
C GLY A 139 -2.32 0.92 18.62
N LEU A 140 -2.08 2.20 18.27
CA LEU A 140 -1.70 2.58 16.91
C LEU A 140 -0.36 1.98 16.49
N TRP A 141 0.63 1.95 17.40
CA TRP A 141 1.89 1.26 17.16
C TRP A 141 1.70 -0.24 16.90
N ALA A 142 0.94 -0.93 17.76
CA ALA A 142 0.69 -2.36 17.62
C ALA A 142 -0.07 -2.67 16.32
N ALA A 143 -1.07 -1.86 15.97
CA ALA A 143 -1.81 -1.96 14.72
C ALA A 143 -0.86 -1.85 13.50
N ALA A 144 0.05 -0.88 13.52
CA ALA A 144 1.03 -0.67 12.47
C ALA A 144 2.03 -1.83 12.36
N VAL A 145 2.54 -2.35 13.50
CA VAL A 145 3.40 -3.55 13.54
C VAL A 145 2.68 -4.74 12.93
N VAL A 146 1.45 -5.03 13.38
CA VAL A 146 0.68 -6.18 12.89
C VAL A 146 0.48 -6.11 11.39
N VAL A 147 0.06 -4.96 10.87
CA VAL A 147 -0.16 -4.77 9.43
C VAL A 147 1.13 -4.89 8.64
N THR A 148 2.24 -4.34 9.13
CA THR A 148 3.54 -4.41 8.47
C THR A 148 4.06 -5.85 8.42
N VAL A 149 3.92 -6.60 9.52
CA VAL A 149 4.28 -8.03 9.58
C VAL A 149 3.40 -8.84 8.63
N LEU A 150 2.08 -8.62 8.62
CA LEU A 150 1.15 -9.29 7.71
C LEU A 150 1.47 -8.99 6.23
N GLY A 151 1.74 -7.73 5.89
CA GLY A 151 2.16 -7.31 4.55
C GLY A 151 3.41 -8.07 4.10
N SER A 152 4.45 -8.12 4.95
CA SER A 152 5.67 -8.88 4.66
C SER A 152 5.40 -10.39 4.53
N GLY A 153 4.44 -10.93 5.29
CA GLY A 153 3.98 -12.31 5.18
C GLY A 153 3.37 -12.60 3.82
N PHE A 154 2.53 -11.69 3.29
CA PHE A 154 2.01 -11.82 1.93
C PHE A 154 3.10 -11.78 0.88
N VAL A 155 4.15 -10.95 1.03
CA VAL A 155 5.33 -10.97 0.15
C VAL A 155 5.98 -12.36 0.16
N VAL A 156 6.26 -12.92 1.33
CA VAL A 156 6.86 -14.26 1.46
C VAL A 156 5.98 -15.32 0.80
N LEU A 157 4.66 -15.28 1.04
CA LEU A 157 3.72 -16.23 0.45
C LEU A 157 3.67 -16.13 -1.07
N ILE A 158 3.62 -14.91 -1.62
CA ILE A 158 3.66 -14.65 -3.06
C ILE A 158 4.96 -15.22 -3.66
N LEU A 159 6.12 -14.89 -3.10
CA LEU A 159 7.41 -15.37 -3.59
C LEU A 159 7.51 -16.89 -3.54
N ARG A 160 7.05 -17.52 -2.45
CA ARG A 160 7.01 -18.98 -2.30
C ARG A 160 6.08 -19.65 -3.30
N ARG A 161 4.94 -19.04 -3.63
CA ARG A 161 3.99 -19.51 -4.65
C ARG A 161 4.57 -19.42 -6.06
N LEU A 162 5.36 -18.38 -6.32
CA LEU A 162 6.13 -18.24 -7.56
C LEU A 162 7.35 -19.19 -7.65
N GLY A 163 7.57 -20.06 -6.65
CA GLY A 163 8.65 -21.05 -6.66
C GLY A 163 10.00 -20.53 -6.17
N VAL A 164 10.07 -19.30 -5.64
CA VAL A 164 11.31 -18.71 -5.11
C VAL A 164 11.76 -19.45 -3.85
N SER A 165 13.05 -19.73 -3.72
CA SER A 165 13.64 -20.42 -2.57
C SER A 165 13.33 -19.73 -1.22
N PRO A 166 13.21 -20.47 -0.10
CA PRO A 166 12.93 -19.89 1.21
C PRO A 166 13.82 -18.70 1.64
N PRO A 167 15.16 -18.74 1.46
CA PRO A 167 16.00 -17.60 1.86
C PRO A 167 15.73 -16.35 1.03
N LEU A 168 15.47 -16.49 -0.28
CA LEU A 168 15.12 -15.33 -1.11
C LEU A 168 13.70 -14.82 -0.85
N ALA A 169 12.77 -15.70 -0.45
CA ALA A 169 11.48 -15.24 0.05
C ALA A 169 11.63 -14.40 1.33
N LEU A 170 12.50 -14.82 2.26
CA LEU A 170 12.83 -14.03 3.46
C LEU A 170 13.60 -12.75 3.13
N LEU A 171 14.41 -12.72 2.06
CA LEU A 171 14.98 -11.47 1.55
C LEU A 171 13.88 -10.48 1.14
N GLY A 172 12.79 -10.97 0.54
CA GLY A 172 11.61 -10.14 0.26
C GLY A 172 11.00 -9.53 1.52
N GLN A 173 10.95 -10.28 2.63
CA GLN A 173 10.53 -9.76 3.94
C GLN A 173 11.47 -8.66 4.45
N VAL A 174 12.78 -8.90 4.39
CA VAL A 174 13.78 -7.90 4.81
C VAL A 174 13.65 -6.63 3.96
N LEU A 175 13.57 -6.76 2.64
CA LEU A 175 13.38 -5.62 1.73
C LEU A 175 12.08 -4.87 2.03
N TYR A 176 10.99 -5.57 2.38
CA TYR A 176 9.74 -4.94 2.76
C TYR A 176 9.89 -4.07 4.02
N TYR A 177 10.73 -4.47 4.97
CA TYR A 177 11.01 -3.69 6.18
C TYR A 177 12.02 -2.55 5.97
N THR A 178 13.03 -2.74 5.11
CA THR A 178 14.12 -1.77 4.94
C THR A 178 13.85 -0.70 3.89
N LEU A 179 13.00 -0.99 2.91
CA LEU A 179 12.59 -0.02 1.89
C LEU A 179 11.46 0.88 2.41
N PRO A 180 11.06 1.95 1.69
CA PRO A 180 10.01 2.86 2.14
C PRO A 180 8.69 2.18 2.54
N THR A 181 8.41 0.97 2.04
CA THR A 181 7.27 0.16 2.50
C THR A 181 7.25 -0.04 4.02
N GLY A 182 8.41 -0.28 4.66
CA GLY A 182 8.48 -0.53 6.09
C GLY A 182 8.24 0.73 6.91
N THR A 183 8.95 1.81 6.56
CA THR A 183 8.83 3.10 7.26
C THR A 183 7.43 3.69 7.09
N GLU A 184 6.85 3.66 5.89
CA GLU A 184 5.51 4.19 5.65
C GLU A 184 4.40 3.32 6.26
N SER A 185 4.60 1.99 6.36
CA SER A 185 3.63 1.11 7.01
C SER A 185 3.60 1.26 8.54
N MET A 186 4.69 1.74 9.14
CA MET A 186 4.80 1.98 10.57
C MET A 186 4.23 3.32 11.02
N GLN A 187 3.95 4.23 10.09
CA GLN A 187 3.28 5.48 10.41
C GLN A 187 1.80 5.19 10.73
N PRO A 188 1.18 5.87 11.73
CA PRO A 188 -0.23 5.74 12.09
C PRO A 188 -1.13 6.41 11.03
N MET A 189 -1.10 5.84 9.84
CA MET A 189 -1.83 6.23 8.64
C MET A 189 -2.25 4.98 7.86
N CYS A 190 -3.01 5.18 6.80
CA CYS A 190 -3.66 4.10 6.05
C CYS A 190 -2.74 3.33 5.11
N GLU A 191 -1.53 3.81 4.83
CA GLU A 191 -0.62 3.29 3.80
C GLU A 191 -0.20 1.84 4.07
N GLY A 192 0.17 1.51 5.31
CA GLY A 192 0.50 0.14 5.68
C GLY A 192 -0.66 -0.82 5.44
N LEU A 193 -1.86 -0.43 5.88
CA LEU A 193 -3.05 -1.29 5.74
C LEU A 193 -3.43 -1.44 4.27
N LEU A 194 -3.34 -0.37 3.49
CA LEU A 194 -3.53 -0.40 2.05
C LEU A 194 -2.55 -1.35 1.38
N LEU A 195 -1.24 -1.24 1.67
CA LEU A 195 -0.22 -2.11 1.07
C LEU A 195 -0.44 -3.58 1.43
N CYS A 196 -0.77 -3.87 2.69
CA CYS A 196 -1.11 -5.22 3.15
C CYS A 196 -2.30 -5.80 2.36
N LEU A 197 -3.38 -5.03 2.18
CA LEU A 197 -4.56 -5.45 1.43
C LEU A 197 -4.29 -5.58 -0.08
N LEU A 198 -3.49 -4.69 -0.67
CA LEU A 198 -3.07 -4.83 -2.07
C LEU A 198 -2.24 -6.10 -2.28
N LEU A 199 -1.32 -6.43 -1.36
CA LEU A 199 -0.53 -7.65 -1.40
C LEU A 199 -1.40 -8.91 -1.21
N ALA A 200 -2.39 -8.88 -0.31
CA ALA A 200 -3.39 -9.95 -0.21
C ALA A 200 -4.16 -10.11 -1.55
N GLY A 201 -4.49 -8.99 -2.19
CA GLY A 201 -5.12 -8.99 -3.51
C GLY A 201 -4.25 -9.61 -4.60
N PHE A 202 -2.93 -9.32 -4.61
CA PHE A 202 -1.98 -9.94 -5.54
C PHE A 202 -1.71 -11.40 -5.23
N LEU A 203 -1.76 -11.83 -3.98
CA LEU A 203 -1.78 -13.26 -3.66
C LEU A 203 -2.98 -13.93 -4.33
N GLY A 204 -4.17 -13.31 -4.27
CA GLY A 204 -5.34 -13.75 -5.04
C GLY A 204 -5.08 -13.82 -6.55
N CYS A 205 -4.42 -12.80 -7.12
CA CYS A 205 -4.06 -12.81 -8.54
C CYS A 205 -3.08 -13.94 -8.88
N VAL A 206 -2.11 -14.24 -8.01
CA VAL A 206 -1.20 -15.38 -8.17
C VAL A 206 -1.96 -16.70 -8.14
N LEU A 207 -2.97 -16.85 -7.27
CA LEU A 207 -3.83 -18.04 -7.27
C LEU A 207 -4.61 -18.20 -8.58
N VAL A 208 -5.07 -17.10 -9.20
CA VAL A 208 -5.67 -17.15 -10.55
C VAL A 208 -4.67 -17.62 -11.59
N LEU A 209 -3.41 -17.13 -11.53
CA LEU A 209 -2.33 -17.55 -12.42
C LEU A 209 -1.97 -19.04 -12.25
N GLU A 210 -2.09 -19.58 -11.04
CA GLU A 210 -1.95 -21.02 -10.73
C GLU A 210 -3.16 -21.87 -11.17
N GLY A 211 -4.20 -21.26 -11.76
CA GLY A 211 -5.42 -21.94 -12.20
C GLY A 211 -6.52 -22.06 -11.14
N ARG A 212 -6.31 -21.57 -9.91
CA ARG A 212 -7.31 -21.56 -8.82
C ARG A 212 -8.24 -20.35 -8.95
N VAL A 213 -8.91 -20.24 -10.09
CA VAL A 213 -9.64 -19.03 -10.50
C VAL A 213 -10.67 -18.57 -9.47
N ARG A 214 -11.52 -19.45 -8.95
CA ARG A 214 -12.59 -19.07 -8.01
C ARG A 214 -12.04 -18.46 -6.72
N SER A 215 -11.16 -19.19 -6.04
CA SER A 215 -10.56 -18.74 -4.78
C SER A 215 -9.66 -17.53 -4.98
N GLY A 216 -8.90 -17.48 -6.09
CA GLY A 216 -8.05 -16.35 -6.42
C GLY A 216 -8.84 -15.07 -6.67
N THR A 217 -9.90 -15.14 -7.50
CA THR A 217 -10.79 -14.00 -7.77
C THR A 217 -11.50 -13.55 -6.50
N ALA A 218 -12.04 -14.46 -5.69
CA ALA A 218 -12.70 -14.12 -4.44
C ALA A 218 -11.76 -13.38 -3.47
N LEU A 219 -10.53 -13.87 -3.30
CA LEU A 219 -9.52 -13.22 -2.47
C LEU A 219 -9.13 -11.84 -3.02
N SER A 220 -8.88 -11.73 -4.32
CA SER A 220 -8.54 -10.45 -4.95
C SER A 220 -9.64 -9.41 -4.79
N VAL A 221 -10.89 -9.76 -5.11
CA VAL A 221 -12.02 -8.83 -5.02
C VAL A 221 -12.28 -8.42 -3.57
N ALA A 222 -12.27 -9.37 -2.62
CA ALA A 222 -12.46 -9.05 -1.20
C ALA A 222 -11.36 -8.13 -0.67
N ALA A 223 -10.10 -8.41 -1.00
CA ALA A 223 -8.96 -7.59 -0.57
C ALA A 223 -8.98 -6.20 -1.20
N PHE A 224 -9.31 -6.08 -2.49
CA PHE A 224 -9.44 -4.77 -3.14
C PHE A 224 -10.65 -3.98 -2.63
N ALA A 225 -11.78 -4.63 -2.33
CA ALA A 225 -12.92 -3.98 -1.71
C ALA A 225 -12.57 -3.42 -0.32
N ALA A 226 -11.90 -4.24 0.51
CA ALA A 226 -11.39 -3.78 1.81
C ALA A 226 -10.38 -2.62 1.65
N ALA A 227 -9.48 -2.69 0.67
CA ALA A 227 -8.55 -1.61 0.36
C ALA A 227 -9.29 -0.33 -0.04
N ALA A 228 -10.40 -0.44 -0.79
CA ALA A 228 -11.21 0.71 -1.18
C ALA A 228 -11.89 1.38 0.02
N CYS A 229 -12.35 0.61 1.01
CA CYS A 229 -12.87 1.16 2.27
C CYS A 229 -11.81 1.91 3.08
N VAL A 230 -10.53 1.55 2.90
CA VAL A 230 -9.39 2.23 3.52
C VAL A 230 -9.01 3.49 2.73
N LYS A 231 -8.87 3.38 1.41
CA LYS A 231 -8.46 4.49 0.54
C LYS A 231 -8.80 4.26 -0.94
N TYR A 232 -10.08 4.39 -1.28
CA TYR A 232 -10.64 4.17 -2.62
C TYR A 232 -9.85 4.80 -3.77
N ALA A 233 -9.33 6.02 -3.63
CA ALA A 233 -8.61 6.70 -4.71
C ALA A 233 -7.28 5.98 -5.05
N GLN A 234 -6.52 5.57 -4.04
CA GLN A 234 -5.27 4.83 -4.27
C GLN A 234 -5.53 3.40 -4.71
N THR A 235 -6.59 2.76 -4.21
CA THR A 235 -7.02 1.43 -4.70
C THR A 235 -7.43 1.48 -6.17
N LEU A 236 -8.19 2.49 -6.58
CA LEU A 236 -8.60 2.71 -7.96
C LEU A 236 -7.37 2.88 -8.86
N LEU A 237 -6.40 3.72 -8.45
CA LEU A 237 -5.16 3.90 -9.19
C LEU A 237 -4.36 2.58 -9.29
N ALA A 238 -4.20 1.85 -8.19
CA ALA A 238 -3.43 0.61 -8.16
C ALA A 238 -4.05 -0.47 -9.06
N VAL A 239 -5.35 -0.78 -8.86
CA VAL A 239 -6.05 -1.83 -9.61
C VAL A 239 -6.28 -1.39 -11.07
N GLY A 240 -6.55 -0.11 -11.31
CA GLY A 240 -6.66 0.46 -12.65
C GLY A 240 -5.33 0.46 -13.39
N GLY A 241 -4.21 0.72 -12.71
CA GLY A 241 -2.86 0.61 -13.26
C GLY A 241 -2.52 -0.83 -13.68
N VAL A 242 -2.89 -1.82 -12.87
CA VAL A 242 -2.80 -3.24 -13.24
C VAL A 242 -3.64 -3.54 -14.48
N ALA A 243 -4.91 -3.14 -14.50
CA ALA A 243 -5.81 -3.34 -15.63
C ALA A 243 -5.25 -2.69 -16.91
N GLY A 244 -4.74 -1.46 -16.82
CA GLY A 244 -4.14 -0.74 -17.94
C GLY A 244 -2.91 -1.44 -18.52
N VAL A 245 -1.98 -1.87 -17.66
CA VAL A 245 -0.77 -2.60 -18.11
C VAL A 245 -1.14 -3.96 -18.73
N LEU A 246 -2.07 -4.70 -18.13
CA LEU A 246 -2.57 -5.96 -18.70
C LEU A 246 -3.27 -5.74 -20.05
N ALA A 247 -4.12 -4.71 -20.17
CA ALA A 247 -4.80 -4.37 -21.41
C ALA A 247 -3.80 -4.03 -22.51
N LEU A 248 -2.81 -3.16 -22.23
CA LEU A 248 -1.74 -2.82 -23.18
C LEU A 248 -0.97 -4.07 -23.62
N TYR A 249 -0.59 -4.93 -22.68
CA TYR A 249 0.11 -6.18 -22.98
C TYR A 249 -0.71 -7.09 -23.90
N LEU A 250 -2.00 -7.29 -23.60
CA LEU A 250 -2.89 -8.13 -24.40
C LEU A 250 -3.17 -7.51 -25.79
N CYS A 251 -3.34 -6.18 -25.89
CA CYS A 251 -3.46 -5.48 -27.17
C CYS A 251 -2.21 -5.67 -28.06
N VAL A 252 -1.01 -5.59 -27.47
CA VAL A 252 0.25 -5.83 -28.20
C VAL A 252 0.38 -7.28 -28.65
N ARG A 253 -0.13 -8.26 -27.88
CA ARG A 253 -0.15 -9.66 -28.32
C ARG A 253 -1.16 -9.91 -29.42
N TRP A 254 -2.33 -9.28 -29.32
CA TRP A 254 -3.37 -9.34 -30.33
C TRP A 254 -2.88 -8.85 -31.68
N SER A 255 -2.26 -7.66 -31.72
CA SER A 255 -1.72 -7.09 -32.96
C SER A 255 -0.61 -7.94 -33.57
N ARG A 256 0.10 -8.72 -32.74
CA ARG A 256 1.11 -9.71 -33.16
C ARG A 256 0.54 -11.10 -33.47
N LYS A 257 -0.78 -11.26 -33.52
CA LYS A 257 -1.49 -12.53 -33.76
C LYS A 257 -1.02 -13.67 -32.84
N ARG A 258 -0.71 -13.35 -31.58
CA ARG A 258 -0.30 -14.34 -30.57
C ARG A 258 -1.48 -14.74 -29.71
N ASP A 259 -1.44 -15.97 -29.22
CA ASP A 259 -2.46 -16.49 -28.30
C ASP A 259 -2.58 -15.65 -27.03
N PHE A 260 -3.82 -15.62 -26.53
CA PHE A 260 -4.23 -15.00 -25.29
C PHE A 260 -4.34 -16.06 -24.21
N PRO A 261 -3.39 -16.12 -23.28
CA PRO A 261 -3.51 -17.09 -22.22
C PRO A 261 -4.70 -16.71 -21.32
N ARG A 262 -5.48 -17.73 -20.95
CA ARG A 262 -6.73 -17.60 -20.18
C ARG A 262 -6.56 -16.85 -18.85
N PRO A 263 -5.53 -17.11 -18.02
CA PRO A 263 -5.47 -16.50 -16.69
C PRO A 263 -5.22 -14.98 -16.75
N GLU A 264 -4.45 -14.47 -17.71
CA GLU A 264 -4.24 -13.03 -17.89
C GLU A 264 -5.52 -12.31 -18.33
N ARG A 265 -6.35 -12.96 -19.16
CA ARG A 265 -7.69 -12.45 -19.50
C ARG A 265 -8.58 -12.38 -18.27
N THR A 266 -8.57 -13.41 -17.44
CA THR A 266 -9.32 -13.43 -16.18
C THR A 266 -8.86 -12.31 -15.25
N LEU A 267 -7.54 -12.10 -15.11
CA LEU A 267 -7.00 -11.01 -14.32
C LEU A 267 -7.44 -9.65 -14.87
N LEU A 268 -7.31 -9.42 -16.18
CA LEU A 268 -7.79 -8.17 -16.80
C LEU A 268 -9.28 -7.96 -16.54
N ALA A 269 -10.11 -9.00 -16.69
CA ALA A 269 -11.54 -8.91 -16.42
C ALA A 269 -11.82 -8.55 -14.96
N VAL A 270 -11.15 -9.21 -14.01
CA VAL A 270 -11.33 -8.95 -12.57
C VAL A 270 -10.88 -7.54 -12.20
N THR A 271 -9.66 -7.14 -12.58
CA THR A 271 -9.14 -5.80 -12.23
C THR A 271 -9.86 -4.69 -13.00
N GLY A 272 -10.22 -4.93 -14.26
CA GLY A 272 -10.96 -3.98 -15.09
C GLY A 272 -12.37 -3.76 -14.58
N LEU A 273 -13.13 -4.84 -14.32
CA LEU A 273 -14.48 -4.74 -13.78
C LEU A 273 -14.49 -4.10 -12.39
N PHE A 274 -13.54 -4.47 -11.52
CA PHE A 274 -13.40 -3.84 -10.21
C PHE A 274 -13.13 -2.34 -10.32
N THR A 275 -12.23 -1.93 -11.22
CA THR A 275 -11.92 -0.50 -11.46
C THR A 275 -13.15 0.28 -11.91
N VAL A 276 -13.91 -0.27 -12.87
CA VAL A 276 -15.15 0.36 -13.35
C VAL A 276 -16.19 0.42 -12.23
N ALA A 277 -16.42 -0.69 -11.52
CA ALA A 277 -17.38 -0.74 -10.41
C ALA A 277 -17.03 0.27 -9.31
N LEU A 278 -15.76 0.34 -8.90
CA LEU A 278 -15.31 1.30 -7.89
C LEU A 278 -15.49 2.75 -8.38
N GLN A 279 -15.18 3.04 -9.65
CA GLN A 279 -15.39 4.36 -10.23
C GLN A 279 -16.88 4.74 -10.25
N LEU A 280 -17.77 3.80 -10.55
CA LEU A 280 -19.22 4.00 -10.49
C LEU A 280 -19.70 4.26 -9.06
N VAL A 281 -19.19 3.52 -8.07
CA VAL A 281 -19.51 3.76 -6.65
C VAL A 281 -19.05 5.16 -6.20
N ILE A 282 -17.83 5.57 -6.58
CA ILE A 282 -17.31 6.91 -6.28
C ILE A 282 -18.22 7.98 -6.88
N ALA A 283 -18.68 7.81 -8.12
CA ALA A 283 -19.57 8.74 -8.79
C ALA A 283 -20.98 8.75 -8.17
N ALA A 284 -21.56 7.57 -7.90
CA ALA A 284 -22.91 7.42 -7.37
C ALA A 284 -23.04 7.98 -5.94
N LEU A 285 -22.00 7.85 -5.13
CA LEU A 285 -21.95 8.39 -3.77
C LEU A 285 -21.40 9.82 -3.71
N ALA A 286 -21.12 10.44 -4.87
CA ALA A 286 -20.51 11.76 -4.99
C ALA A 286 -19.26 11.94 -4.09
N LEU A 287 -18.46 10.87 -3.95
CA LEU A 287 -17.29 10.91 -3.08
C LEU A 287 -16.26 11.91 -3.62
N PRO A 288 -15.44 12.52 -2.73
CA PRO A 288 -14.39 13.44 -3.15
C PRO A 288 -13.51 12.84 -4.24
N GLY A 289 -13.54 13.45 -5.42
CA GLY A 289 -12.81 13.02 -6.61
C GLY A 289 -11.48 13.76 -6.81
N THR A 290 -10.80 13.46 -7.93
CA THR A 290 -9.51 14.04 -8.30
C THR A 290 -9.49 15.57 -8.33
N ARG A 291 -10.61 16.20 -8.72
CA ARG A 291 -10.74 17.67 -8.72
C ARG A 291 -10.64 18.26 -7.31
N ALA A 292 -11.22 17.60 -6.31
CA ALA A 292 -11.14 18.06 -4.91
C ALA A 292 -9.69 18.00 -4.42
N SER A 293 -8.96 16.92 -4.73
CA SER A 293 -7.54 16.79 -4.38
C SER A 293 -6.64 17.82 -5.06
N VAL A 294 -6.85 18.11 -6.35
CA VAL A 294 -6.07 19.17 -7.06
C VAL A 294 -6.34 20.55 -6.46
N GLN A 295 -7.59 20.83 -6.10
CA GLN A 295 -7.94 22.08 -5.43
C GLN A 295 -7.30 22.18 -4.05
N GLU A 296 -7.38 21.12 -3.25
CA GLU A 296 -6.74 21.04 -1.93
C GLU A 296 -5.24 21.32 -2.02
N LEU A 297 -4.54 20.67 -2.96
CA LEU A 297 -3.11 20.86 -3.20
C LEU A 297 -2.78 22.31 -3.56
N LEU A 298 -3.43 22.85 -4.59
CA LEU A 298 -3.13 24.19 -5.11
C LEU A 298 -3.57 25.31 -4.16
N ALA A 299 -4.59 25.07 -3.35
CA ALA A 299 -5.08 25.99 -2.32
C ALA A 299 -4.36 25.82 -0.97
N VAL A 300 -3.33 24.94 -0.89
CA VAL A 300 -2.59 24.62 0.33
C VAL A 300 -3.54 24.25 1.47
N HIS A 301 -4.26 23.14 1.30
CA HIS A 301 -5.31 22.67 2.22
C HIS A 301 -6.38 23.73 2.47
N TYR A 302 -6.70 24.51 1.45
CA TYR A 302 -7.64 25.64 1.49
C TYR A 302 -7.26 26.78 2.45
N SER A 303 -6.00 26.86 2.86
CA SER A 303 -5.48 28.05 3.55
C SER A 303 -5.37 29.27 2.63
N ARG A 304 -5.43 29.05 1.30
CA ARG A 304 -5.43 30.09 0.27
C ARG A 304 -6.64 29.94 -0.66
N PRO A 305 -7.04 31.01 -1.37
CA PRO A 305 -8.07 30.91 -2.39
C PRO A 305 -7.70 29.91 -3.50
N VAL A 306 -8.69 29.23 -4.05
CA VAL A 306 -8.50 28.31 -5.18
C VAL A 306 -8.08 29.13 -6.42
N PRO A 307 -6.97 28.79 -7.10
CA PRO A 307 -6.52 29.55 -8.25
C PRO A 307 -7.48 29.44 -9.46
N PRO A 308 -7.62 30.49 -10.29
CA PRO A 308 -8.56 30.51 -11.42
C PRO A 308 -8.16 29.55 -12.56
N HIS A 309 -6.86 29.32 -12.78
CA HIS A 309 -6.34 28.45 -13.84
C HIS A 309 -5.74 27.16 -13.28
N LEU A 310 -6.58 26.30 -12.70
CA LEU A 310 -6.19 25.07 -12.01
C LEU A 310 -5.25 24.17 -12.82
N LEU A 311 -5.63 23.84 -14.05
CA LEU A 311 -4.88 22.89 -14.87
C LEU A 311 -3.49 23.42 -15.23
N HIS A 312 -3.41 24.68 -15.68
CA HIS A 312 -2.15 25.30 -16.05
C HIS A 312 -1.18 25.38 -14.86
N GLN A 313 -1.67 25.78 -13.68
CA GLN A 313 -0.85 25.85 -12.48
C GLN A 313 -0.41 24.45 -12.01
N PHE A 314 -1.29 23.47 -12.07
CA PHE A 314 -0.97 22.08 -11.77
C PHE A 314 0.11 21.53 -12.70
N LEU A 315 -0.02 21.72 -14.02
CA LEU A 315 0.97 21.25 -15.00
C LEU A 315 2.33 21.89 -14.79
N ARG A 316 2.37 23.21 -14.52
CA ARG A 316 3.61 23.92 -14.22
C ARG A 316 4.29 23.38 -12.95
N LEU A 317 3.52 23.16 -11.89
CA LEU A 317 4.02 22.60 -10.64
C LEU A 317 4.52 21.15 -10.83
N SER A 318 3.74 20.34 -11.53
CA SER A 318 4.08 18.94 -11.82
C SER A 318 5.37 18.84 -12.64
N LEU A 319 5.53 19.68 -13.67
CA LEU A 319 6.75 19.71 -14.48
C LEU A 319 7.99 20.12 -13.67
N ALA A 320 7.85 21.16 -12.83
CA ALA A 320 8.93 21.60 -11.95
C ALA A 320 9.32 20.50 -10.94
N PHE A 321 8.32 19.84 -10.36
CA PHE A 321 8.52 18.71 -9.45
C PHE A 321 9.24 17.56 -10.14
N TRP A 322 8.80 17.10 -11.31
CA TRP A 322 9.41 15.96 -11.99
C TRP A 322 10.84 16.25 -12.45
N ARG A 323 11.14 17.50 -12.84
CA ARG A 323 12.51 17.91 -13.15
C ARG A 323 13.42 17.81 -11.93
N GLU A 324 12.97 18.31 -10.78
CA GLU A 324 13.78 18.25 -9.55
C GLU A 324 13.88 16.82 -9.01
N TRP A 325 12.78 16.06 -9.06
CA TRP A 325 12.78 14.65 -8.71
C TRP A 325 13.77 13.86 -9.57
N LEU A 326 13.79 14.08 -10.88
CA LEU A 326 14.73 13.40 -11.78
C LEU A 326 16.17 13.83 -11.49
N ARG A 327 16.43 15.12 -11.25
CA ARG A 327 17.75 15.60 -10.83
C ARG A 327 18.22 14.89 -9.57
N GLY A 328 17.38 14.83 -8.54
CA GLY A 328 17.67 14.11 -7.29
C GLY A 328 17.89 12.61 -7.51
N ALA A 329 17.05 11.98 -8.34
CA ALA A 329 17.16 10.56 -8.66
C ALA A 329 18.42 10.22 -9.46
N LEU A 330 18.93 11.14 -10.29
CA LEU A 330 20.21 10.96 -10.99
C LEU A 330 21.42 11.17 -10.09
N VAL A 331 21.32 12.05 -9.09
CA VAL A 331 22.36 12.24 -8.06
C VAL A 331 22.41 11.05 -7.09
N GLN A 332 21.26 10.44 -6.79
CA GLN A 332 21.12 9.28 -5.91
C GLN A 332 20.42 8.12 -6.65
N PRO A 333 21.12 7.44 -7.58
CA PRO A 333 20.52 6.51 -8.53
C PRO A 333 20.06 5.18 -7.91
N LEU A 334 20.39 4.91 -6.64
CA LEU A 334 20.07 3.64 -5.99
C LEU A 334 18.58 3.29 -6.10
N ASN A 335 17.68 4.25 -5.87
CA ASN A 335 16.24 4.01 -5.96
C ASN A 335 15.80 3.66 -7.40
N LEU A 336 16.34 4.35 -8.41
CA LEU A 336 16.08 4.04 -9.82
C LEU A 336 16.62 2.65 -10.20
N LEU A 337 17.82 2.32 -9.73
CA LEU A 337 18.45 1.03 -9.98
C LEU A 337 17.66 -0.12 -9.33
N LEU A 338 17.16 0.08 -8.10
CA LEU A 338 16.31 -0.89 -7.40
C LEU A 338 14.98 -1.09 -8.14
N LEU A 339 14.34 -0.02 -8.60
CA LEU A 339 13.12 -0.09 -9.40
C LEU A 339 13.36 -0.83 -10.73
N ALA A 340 14.43 -0.50 -11.44
CA ALA A 340 14.79 -1.12 -12.71
C ALA A 340 15.14 -2.61 -12.53
N ALA A 341 15.96 -2.95 -11.53
CA ALA A 341 16.30 -4.32 -11.18
C ALA A 341 15.06 -5.12 -10.75
N GLY A 342 14.17 -4.50 -9.97
CA GLY A 342 12.90 -5.07 -9.57
C GLY A 342 11.98 -5.37 -10.76
N ALA A 343 11.77 -4.41 -11.66
CA ALA A 343 11.01 -4.60 -12.89
C ALA A 343 11.60 -5.73 -13.74
N TRP A 344 12.92 -5.68 -13.95
CA TRP A 344 13.62 -6.68 -14.73
C TRP A 344 13.47 -8.07 -14.13
N GLY A 345 13.69 -8.23 -12.83
CA GLY A 345 13.53 -9.51 -12.12
C GLY A 345 12.12 -10.06 -12.23
N ALA A 346 11.11 -9.24 -11.93
CA ALA A 346 9.71 -9.65 -11.95
C ALA A 346 9.25 -10.04 -13.37
N LEU A 347 9.56 -9.23 -14.38
CA LEU A 347 9.20 -9.49 -15.77
C LEU A 347 10.02 -10.66 -16.37
N ARG A 348 11.28 -10.86 -15.95
CA ARG A 348 12.12 -11.93 -16.51
C ARG A 348 11.80 -13.30 -15.94
N TYR A 349 11.49 -13.37 -14.64
CA TYR A 349 11.21 -14.62 -13.93
C TYR A 349 9.76 -15.06 -14.12
N HIS A 350 8.79 -14.17 -13.88
CA HIS A 350 7.36 -14.50 -13.99
C HIS A 350 6.55 -13.35 -14.61
N ARG A 351 6.57 -13.27 -15.95
CA ARG A 351 5.95 -12.18 -16.74
C ARG A 351 4.55 -11.76 -16.27
N PRO A 352 3.56 -12.67 -16.11
CA PRO A 352 2.21 -12.24 -15.72
C PRO A 352 2.17 -11.56 -14.36
N PHE A 353 2.97 -12.01 -13.41
CA PHE A 353 3.09 -11.38 -12.09
C PHE A 353 3.86 -10.06 -12.17
N GLY A 354 4.92 -10.01 -12.97
CA GLY A 354 5.67 -8.78 -13.23
C GLY A 354 4.78 -7.66 -13.79
N LEU A 355 3.81 -7.98 -14.66
CA LEU A 355 2.84 -7.00 -15.16
C LEU A 355 1.97 -6.39 -14.04
N LEU A 356 1.59 -7.19 -13.04
CA LEU A 356 0.81 -6.70 -11.89
C LEU A 356 1.60 -5.69 -11.07
N VAL A 357 2.84 -6.05 -10.70
CA VAL A 357 3.67 -5.20 -9.85
C VAL A 357 4.13 -3.95 -10.62
N VAL A 358 4.38 -4.05 -11.93
CA VAL A 358 4.62 -2.88 -12.79
C VAL A 358 3.40 -1.96 -12.85
N GLY A 359 2.19 -2.50 -13.01
CA GLY A 359 0.96 -1.71 -13.01
C GLY A 359 0.78 -0.89 -11.73
N VAL A 360 1.12 -1.49 -10.58
CA VAL A 360 1.05 -0.80 -9.28
C VAL A 360 2.19 0.19 -9.07
N ALA A 361 3.37 -0.09 -9.61
CA ALA A 361 4.45 0.89 -9.62
C ALA A 361 4.07 2.12 -10.44
N VAL A 362 3.51 1.92 -11.64
CA VAL A 362 2.98 3.01 -12.48
C VAL A 362 1.91 3.80 -11.71
N ALA A 363 1.00 3.12 -11.01
CA ALA A 363 0.00 3.77 -10.16
C ALA A 363 0.64 4.64 -9.05
N GLY A 364 1.73 4.19 -8.43
CA GLY A 364 2.50 4.98 -7.47
C GLY A 364 3.06 6.26 -8.09
N PHE A 365 3.66 6.18 -9.29
CA PHE A 365 4.14 7.35 -10.03
C PHE A 365 3.01 8.30 -10.43
N VAL A 366 1.86 7.78 -10.87
CA VAL A 366 0.67 8.59 -11.19
C VAL A 366 0.12 9.26 -9.93
N ASN A 367 0.10 8.56 -8.80
CA ASN A 367 -0.31 9.12 -7.52
C ASN A 367 0.61 10.28 -7.09
N GLN A 368 1.93 10.13 -7.25
CA GLN A 368 2.89 11.22 -7.05
C GLN A 368 2.66 12.38 -8.04
N ALA A 369 2.39 12.07 -9.31
CA ALA A 369 2.14 13.09 -10.33
C ALA A 369 0.91 13.94 -9.98
N GLY A 370 -0.09 13.33 -9.35
CA GLY A 370 -1.32 13.99 -8.87
C GLY A 370 -1.10 14.88 -7.64
N HIS A 371 -0.05 14.65 -6.87
CA HIS A 371 0.35 15.45 -5.70
C HIS A 371 1.86 15.75 -5.76
N PRO A 372 2.29 16.66 -6.65
CA PRO A 372 3.70 17.05 -6.83
C PRO A 372 4.26 17.81 -5.61
N GLU A 373 4.38 17.11 -4.49
CA GLU A 373 4.88 17.60 -3.21
C GLU A 373 6.01 16.69 -2.73
N THR A 374 7.16 17.29 -2.39
CA THR A 374 8.36 16.57 -1.98
C THR A 374 8.24 16.00 -0.56
N ALA A 375 7.59 16.73 0.36
CA ALA A 375 7.41 16.31 1.75
C ALA A 375 6.58 15.02 1.89
N MET A 376 5.63 14.80 0.98
CA MET A 376 4.78 13.62 0.92
C MET A 376 5.28 12.55 -0.07
N GLY A 377 6.39 12.83 -0.76
CA GLY A 377 6.90 12.03 -1.87
C GLY A 377 7.13 10.54 -1.55
N PRO A 378 7.87 10.20 -0.47
CA PRO A 378 8.11 8.80 -0.10
C PRO A 378 6.82 8.01 0.13
N ARG A 379 5.83 8.64 0.76
CA ARG A 379 4.51 8.07 1.06
C ARG A 379 3.69 7.81 -0.20
N LEU A 380 3.72 8.75 -1.15
CA LEU A 380 2.91 8.67 -2.37
C LEU A 380 3.49 7.70 -3.40
N LEU A 381 4.81 7.51 -3.40
CA LEU A 381 5.53 6.53 -4.25
C LEU A 381 5.63 5.14 -3.61
N VAL A 382 5.17 4.92 -2.38
CA VAL A 382 5.37 3.68 -1.62
C VAL A 382 4.89 2.41 -2.36
N MET A 383 3.84 2.54 -3.19
CA MET A 383 3.35 1.44 -4.03
C MET A 383 4.40 0.98 -5.06
N ALA A 384 5.21 1.90 -5.59
CA ALA A 384 6.32 1.56 -6.49
C ALA A 384 7.45 0.80 -5.79
N SER A 385 7.60 0.96 -4.48
CA SER A 385 8.57 0.19 -3.69
C SER A 385 8.22 -1.31 -3.61
N LEU A 386 6.99 -1.73 -3.92
CA LEU A 386 6.67 -3.16 -4.05
C LEU A 386 7.44 -3.85 -5.19
N LEU A 387 7.87 -3.07 -6.19
CA LEU A 387 8.61 -3.55 -7.35
C LEU A 387 9.99 -4.13 -6.97
N PRO A 388 10.88 -3.41 -6.26
CA PRO A 388 12.11 -4.01 -5.75
C PRO A 388 11.86 -5.08 -4.67
N VAL A 389 10.86 -4.91 -3.79
CA VAL A 389 10.53 -5.89 -2.73
C VAL A 389 10.27 -7.28 -3.31
N CYS A 390 9.45 -7.37 -4.36
CA CYS A 390 9.14 -8.65 -5.01
C CYS A 390 10.15 -9.00 -6.11
N GLY A 391 10.62 -8.02 -6.86
CA GLY A 391 11.41 -8.22 -8.07
C GLY A 391 12.87 -8.57 -7.84
N ILE A 392 13.52 -8.07 -6.78
CA ILE A 392 14.92 -8.39 -6.48
C ILE A 392 15.10 -9.87 -6.09
N PRO A 393 14.28 -10.45 -5.19
CA PRO A 393 14.32 -11.89 -4.94
C PRO A 393 14.14 -12.73 -6.22
N LEU A 394 13.19 -12.35 -7.08
CA LEU A 394 12.94 -13.02 -8.37
C LEU A 394 14.15 -12.89 -9.32
N LEU A 395 14.82 -11.74 -9.32
CA LEU A 395 16.02 -11.51 -10.10
C LEU A 395 17.15 -12.44 -9.67
N ILE A 396 17.42 -12.52 -8.36
CA ILE A 396 18.49 -13.34 -7.81
C ILE A 396 18.20 -14.83 -8.06
N GLU A 397 16.96 -15.27 -7.83
CA GLU A 397 16.52 -16.64 -8.12
C GLU A 397 16.71 -16.98 -9.61
N SER A 398 16.40 -16.06 -10.51
CA SER A 398 16.58 -16.27 -11.96
C SER A 398 18.03 -16.49 -12.41
N HIS A 399 19.00 -16.03 -11.61
CA HIS A 399 20.43 -16.24 -11.85
C HIS A 399 20.93 -17.50 -11.13
N ALA A 400 20.47 -17.75 -9.91
CA ALA A 400 20.81 -18.94 -9.15
C ALA A 400 20.33 -20.22 -9.85
N ALA A 401 19.08 -20.23 -10.35
CA ALA A 401 18.51 -21.36 -11.09
C ALA A 401 19.25 -21.69 -12.40
N ARG A 402 19.97 -20.72 -12.99
CA ARG A 402 20.82 -20.95 -14.18
C ARG A 402 22.21 -21.47 -13.86
N ARG A 403 22.69 -21.21 -12.64
CA ARG A 403 24.02 -21.62 -12.17
C ARG A 403 24.01 -22.98 -11.49
N ALA A 404 22.85 -23.51 -11.11
CA ALA A 404 22.73 -24.93 -10.81
C ALA A 404 23.26 -25.72 -12.01
N PRO A 405 24.32 -26.53 -11.86
CA PRO A 405 24.79 -27.37 -12.94
C PRO A 405 23.59 -28.19 -13.41
N ARG A 406 23.40 -28.30 -14.72
CA ARG A 406 22.71 -29.46 -15.31
C ARG A 406 23.59 -30.69 -15.05
N GLY A 407 23.77 -31.04 -13.79
CA GLY A 407 24.45 -32.25 -13.36
C GLY A 407 23.43 -33.37 -13.38
N GLN A 408 23.57 -34.25 -14.37
CA GLN A 408 23.27 -35.68 -14.28
C GLN A 408 22.03 -36.05 -13.45
N ASP A 409 20.85 -35.87 -14.04
CA ASP A 409 19.77 -36.84 -13.92
C ASP A 409 19.06 -36.89 -15.28
N GLY A 410 19.78 -37.47 -16.24
CA GLY A 410 19.16 -38.20 -17.33
C GLY A 410 18.57 -39.50 -16.80
N ALA A 411 17.67 -39.43 -15.83
CA ALA A 411 16.74 -40.52 -15.55
C ALA A 411 15.45 -40.16 -16.27
N VAL A 412 15.40 -40.54 -17.55
CA VAL A 412 14.14 -40.75 -18.27
C VAL A 412 13.29 -41.64 -17.37
N LEU A 413 12.27 -41.07 -16.72
CA LEU A 413 11.19 -41.88 -16.18
C LEU A 413 10.63 -42.68 -17.37
N PRO A 414 10.63 -44.02 -17.33
CA PRO A 414 9.95 -44.77 -18.37
C PRO A 414 8.47 -44.38 -18.33
N PRO A 415 7.80 -44.33 -19.51
CA PRO A 415 6.37 -44.09 -19.55
C PRO A 415 5.68 -45.14 -18.67
N ARG A 416 4.76 -44.70 -17.80
CA ARG A 416 3.80 -45.58 -17.14
C ARG A 416 3.08 -46.37 -18.24
N THR A 417 3.48 -47.61 -18.44
CA THR A 417 2.66 -48.60 -19.12
C THR A 417 1.40 -48.74 -18.29
N GLU A 418 0.28 -48.31 -18.84
CA GLU A 418 -1.04 -48.76 -18.40
C GLU A 418 -1.01 -50.28 -18.46
N HIS A 419 -1.05 -50.94 -17.30
CA HIS A 419 -1.41 -52.35 -17.23
C HIS A 419 -2.85 -52.48 -17.71
N ARG A 420 -3.03 -52.66 -19.03
CA ARG A 420 -4.18 -53.39 -19.54
C ARG A 420 -4.00 -54.82 -19.04
N LEU A 421 -4.79 -55.18 -18.04
CA LEU A 421 -5.09 -56.57 -17.74
C LEU A 421 -5.70 -57.17 -19.01
N ALA A 422 -4.94 -58.04 -19.67
CA ALA A 422 -5.47 -58.92 -20.68
C ALA A 422 -6.47 -59.86 -19.99
N ALA A 423 -7.68 -59.93 -20.54
CA ALA A 423 -8.65 -60.95 -20.16
C ALA A 423 -8.07 -62.34 -20.53
N PRO A 424 -8.17 -63.36 -19.66
CA PRO A 424 -7.76 -64.69 -20.03
C PRO A 424 -8.71 -65.25 -21.08
N GLU A 425 -8.15 -65.64 -22.21
CA GLU A 425 -8.82 -66.51 -23.19
C GLU A 425 -9.23 -67.81 -22.51
N GLY A 426 -10.54 -68.06 -22.49
CA GLY A 426 -11.09 -69.35 -22.10
C GLY A 426 -10.91 -70.35 -23.25
N GLN A 427 -10.15 -71.42 -23.00
CA GLN A 427 -10.27 -72.68 -23.72
C GLN A 427 -10.82 -73.76 -22.77
N LEU A 428 -12.05 -74.16 -23.09
CA LEU A 428 -12.58 -75.53 -23.15
C LEU A 428 -12.00 -76.57 -22.17
N TYR A 429 -12.85 -77.00 -21.23
CA TYR A 429 -13.37 -78.37 -21.15
C TYR A 429 -14.83 -78.36 -20.70
#